data_AF-A0AAD8P7M3-F1
#
_entry.id   AF-A0AAD8P7M3-F1
#
_cell.length_a   1.000
_cell.length_b   1.000
_cell.length_c   1.000
_cell.angle_alpha   90.00
_cell.angle_beta   90.00
_cell.angle_gamma   90.00
#
_symmetry.space_group_name_H-M   'P 1'
#
loop_
_entity.id
_entity.type
_entity.pdbx_description
1 polymer ?
#
loop_
_entity_poly.entity_id
_entity_poly.type
_entity_poly.pdbx_seq_one_letter_code
_entity_poly.pdbx_strand_id
1 'polypeptide(L)'
;MESPISSKMSVSLPNGPCHADYEGDGVFNGKLPNKRRVFVQTENGCVLGMELERKDDAHTVKRRMQLTLNVPTAESSLTFGDMVLNNDLSAIRTDSPLLLTKKLMHRSSSTPCLSPTAIAVQQKDQSDIVEIIGHSSDFTKTKEIVEETIEALRSNIEPIPVNGGLGGAYYFRNLSCENVAIVKPTDEEPFAPNNPKGFVGKVLGQPGLKQSVKVGETGFREVAAYLLDHDHFARVPLTSLVKITHSIFNLNDCVNGNTIQNNKEVTKIASLQQFIPHDFDASDHGSSRFPVADVHRIGILDVRIFNTDRHAGNILVRKVNDGEFGEVELIPIDHGLCLPECLEDPYFEWIHWPQASIPFSENELEYIKTLDANLDAKMLRKELPMIREACIRVLTLCTSFLKEAAAFGLCLAEIGGMMSREFRFNDQEPSELEVICLEAMKQVMGLSDSKEQSDEKDSKFGKSPMVNHTRALSYKQQVGSGKKCRGNGLVKACANGVRSSAKESVGAPTSFVKVTDMNEDEWRLFLLKFQELVGPAIAARKISCINMRNNPRLGSSCQF
;
A
#
# COMPACT_ATOMS: atom_id res chain seq x y z
N MET A 1 -45.38 -41.25 51.39
CA MET A 1 -45.10 -39.80 51.35
C MET A 1 -43.59 -39.64 51.28
N GLU A 2 -43.07 -39.48 50.07
CA GLU A 2 -41.67 -39.16 49.80
C GLU A 2 -41.51 -37.65 49.64
N SER A 3 -40.43 -37.09 50.19
CA SER A 3 -39.66 -35.90 49.72
C SER A 3 -38.74 -35.38 50.84
N PRO A 4 -37.69 -34.57 50.55
CA PRO A 4 -36.64 -34.82 49.56
C PRO A 4 -35.22 -34.54 50.11
N ILE A 5 -34.22 -35.02 49.37
CA ILE A 5 -32.77 -34.88 49.62
C ILE A 5 -32.29 -33.50 49.16
N SER A 6 -31.61 -32.75 50.04
CA SER A 6 -30.90 -31.51 49.71
C SER A 6 -29.47 -31.84 49.25
N SER A 7 -29.18 -31.59 47.96
CA SER A 7 -27.81 -31.60 47.43
C SER A 7 -27.31 -30.16 47.32
N LYS A 8 -26.21 -29.86 48.01
CA LYS A 8 -25.43 -28.63 47.82
C LYS A 8 -24.49 -28.84 46.63
N MET A 9 -24.74 -28.16 45.51
CA MET A 9 -23.79 -28.02 44.41
C MET A 9 -22.90 -26.80 44.66
N SER A 10 -21.60 -27.02 44.78
CA SER A 10 -20.55 -26.00 44.68
C SER A 10 -20.38 -25.61 43.21
N VAL A 11 -20.63 -24.35 42.87
CA VAL A 11 -20.36 -23.79 41.53
C VAL A 11 -18.93 -23.25 41.53
N SER A 12 -18.03 -23.96 40.86
CA SER A 12 -16.71 -23.47 40.48
C SER A 12 -16.83 -22.62 39.22
N LEU A 13 -16.52 -21.33 39.33
CA LEU A 13 -16.33 -20.40 38.21
C LEU A 13 -15.02 -20.74 37.47
N PRO A 14 -15.01 -20.95 36.15
CA PRO A 14 -13.76 -20.96 35.40
C PRO A 14 -13.43 -19.52 34.99
N ASN A 15 -12.53 -18.89 35.74
CA ASN A 15 -11.75 -17.74 35.27
C ASN A 15 -10.53 -18.27 34.52
N GLY A 16 -10.41 -17.95 33.25
CA GLY A 16 -9.19 -18.16 32.46
C GLY A 16 -9.37 -17.57 31.04
N PRO A 17 -8.42 -16.77 30.52
CA PRO A 17 -8.45 -16.33 29.14
C PRO A 17 -8.14 -17.53 28.22
N CYS A 18 -8.99 -17.76 27.23
CA CYS A 18 -8.80 -18.81 26.23
C CYS A 18 -7.71 -18.38 25.24
N HIS A 19 -6.46 -18.57 25.64
CA HIS A 19 -5.34 -18.64 24.72
C HIS A 19 -5.48 -19.94 23.92
N ALA A 20 -5.64 -19.84 22.60
CA ALA A 20 -5.47 -20.98 21.72
C ALA A 20 -3.96 -21.16 21.52
N ASP A 21 -3.34 -21.99 22.36
CA ASP A 21 -1.97 -22.42 22.18
C ASP A 21 -1.87 -23.20 20.86
N TYR A 22 -1.10 -22.66 19.91
CA TYR A 22 -0.83 -23.31 18.63
C TYR A 22 0.28 -24.35 18.83
N GLU A 23 -0.11 -25.61 19.01
CA GLU A 23 0.76 -26.76 18.79
C GLU A 23 0.51 -27.36 17.39
N GLY A 24 1.58 -27.46 16.61
CA GLY A 24 1.85 -28.63 15.76
C GLY A 24 1.12 -28.75 14.42
N ASP A 25 1.92 -28.77 13.36
CA ASP A 25 1.60 -29.15 11.98
C ASP A 25 0.57 -30.29 11.83
N GLY A 26 -0.41 -30.04 10.96
CA GLY A 26 -1.31 -31.04 10.43
C GLY A 26 -1.81 -30.62 9.05
N VAL A 27 -1.32 -31.30 8.02
CA VAL A 27 -1.77 -31.29 6.62
C VAL A 27 -3.22 -30.79 6.48
N PHE A 28 -3.38 -29.63 5.82
CA PHE A 28 -4.67 -28.96 5.61
C PHE A 28 -5.63 -29.81 4.76
N ASN A 29 -6.39 -30.67 5.44
CA ASN A 29 -7.56 -31.32 4.88
C ASN A 29 -8.78 -30.38 5.00
N GLY A 30 -8.81 -29.31 4.20
CA GLY A 30 -10.01 -28.60 3.70
C GLY A 30 -11.16 -28.19 4.64
N LYS A 31 -11.07 -28.32 5.97
CA LYS A 31 -12.16 -28.00 6.90
C LYS A 31 -11.89 -26.68 7.62
N LEU A 32 -12.72 -25.67 7.33
CA LEU A 32 -12.75 -24.39 8.03
C LEU A 32 -12.92 -24.60 9.56
N PRO A 33 -12.18 -23.89 10.42
CA PRO A 33 -12.35 -24.00 11.88
C PRO A 33 -13.79 -23.68 12.31
N ASN A 34 -14.23 -24.22 13.44
CA ASN A 34 -15.61 -24.02 13.93
C ASN A 34 -15.91 -22.56 14.29
N LYS A 35 -14.88 -21.80 14.65
CA LYS A 35 -14.91 -20.37 14.95
C LYS A 35 -13.74 -19.66 14.25
N ARG A 36 -13.97 -18.43 13.80
CA ARG A 36 -12.98 -17.55 13.16
C ARG A 36 -13.06 -16.15 13.75
N ARG A 37 -11.98 -15.63 14.29
CA ARG A 37 -11.84 -14.20 14.63
C ARG A 37 -11.75 -13.39 13.34
N VAL A 38 -12.45 -12.27 13.23
CA VAL A 38 -12.32 -11.31 12.11
C VAL A 38 -12.36 -9.89 12.64
N PHE A 39 -11.78 -8.94 11.89
CA PHE A 39 -11.74 -7.53 12.25
C PHE A 39 -12.48 -6.71 11.20
N VAL A 40 -13.61 -6.10 11.55
CA VAL A 40 -14.42 -5.34 10.59
C VAL A 40 -14.21 -3.85 10.80
N GLN A 41 -13.68 -3.16 9.80
CA GLN A 41 -13.52 -1.71 9.76
C GLN A 41 -14.63 -1.07 8.94
N THR A 42 -15.19 0.06 9.40
CA THR A 42 -16.13 0.86 8.62
C THR A 42 -15.40 1.87 7.73
N GLU A 43 -16.07 2.39 6.71
CA GLU A 43 -15.55 3.47 5.84
C GLU A 43 -15.13 4.76 6.59
N ASN A 44 -15.63 4.93 7.83
CA ASN A 44 -15.32 6.05 8.72
C ASN A 44 -14.21 5.71 9.75
N GLY A 45 -13.64 4.50 9.70
CA GLY A 45 -12.50 4.10 10.51
C GLY A 45 -12.82 3.36 11.81
N CYS A 46 -14.09 3.16 12.19
CA CYS A 46 -14.43 2.38 13.37
C CYS A 46 -14.15 0.89 13.16
N VAL A 47 -13.50 0.24 14.12
CA VAL A 47 -13.12 -1.18 14.04
C VAL A 47 -13.83 -2.01 15.11
N LEU A 48 -14.27 -3.21 14.76
CA LEU A 48 -14.83 -4.19 15.69
C LEU A 48 -14.25 -5.58 15.42
N GLY A 49 -13.63 -6.18 16.44
CA GLY A 49 -13.28 -7.59 16.44
C GLY A 49 -14.50 -8.46 16.75
N MET A 50 -14.70 -9.56 16.02
CA MET A 50 -15.80 -10.50 16.30
C MET A 50 -15.44 -11.95 15.98
N GLU A 51 -15.99 -12.88 16.76
CA GLU A 51 -15.94 -14.32 16.47
C GLU A 51 -17.10 -14.73 15.55
N LEU A 52 -16.78 -15.33 14.41
CA LEU A 52 -17.74 -15.90 13.47
C LEU A 52 -17.79 -17.41 13.59
N GLU A 53 -19.00 -17.95 13.71
CA GLU A 53 -19.27 -19.39 13.60
C GLU A 53 -19.42 -19.79 12.12
N ARG A 54 -19.37 -21.10 11.83
CA ARG A 54 -19.57 -21.63 10.46
C ARG A 54 -20.89 -21.25 9.81
N LYS A 55 -21.93 -20.98 10.61
CA LYS A 55 -23.28 -20.62 10.13
C LYS A 55 -23.43 -19.12 9.89
N ASP A 56 -22.49 -18.31 10.35
CA ASP A 56 -22.57 -16.86 10.23
C ASP A 56 -22.31 -16.45 8.78
N ASP A 57 -23.10 -15.50 8.30
CA ASP A 57 -23.04 -14.93 6.95
C ASP A 57 -22.76 -13.42 6.98
N ALA A 58 -22.63 -12.79 5.80
CA ALA A 58 -22.36 -11.35 5.74
C ALA A 58 -23.50 -10.51 6.37
N HIS A 59 -24.75 -10.99 6.35
CA HIS A 59 -25.87 -10.34 7.02
C HIS A 59 -25.71 -10.34 8.54
N THR A 60 -25.22 -11.45 9.09
CA THR A 60 -24.91 -11.58 10.52
C THR A 60 -23.83 -10.60 10.93
N VAL A 61 -22.75 -10.48 10.15
CA VAL A 61 -21.69 -9.48 10.36
C VAL A 61 -22.27 -8.06 10.36
N LYS A 62 -23.04 -7.70 9.32
CA LYS A 62 -23.68 -6.38 9.21
C LYS A 62 -24.62 -6.08 10.37
N ARG A 63 -25.40 -7.07 10.83
CA ARG A 63 -26.30 -6.92 11.98
C ARG A 63 -25.52 -6.69 13.28
N ARG A 64 -24.43 -7.43 13.51
CA ARG A 64 -23.58 -7.22 14.70
C ARG A 64 -22.91 -5.85 14.69
N MET A 65 -22.42 -5.40 13.52
CA MET A 65 -21.92 -4.03 13.34
C MET A 65 -22.97 -2.97 13.67
N GLN A 66 -24.20 -3.13 13.16
CA GLN A 66 -25.31 -2.22 13.43
C GLN A 66 -25.64 -2.13 14.92
N LEU A 67 -25.72 -3.27 15.62
CA LEU A 67 -26.07 -3.32 17.04
C LEU A 67 -24.95 -2.76 17.94
N THR A 68 -23.69 -2.98 17.58
CA THR A 68 -22.53 -2.65 18.44
C THR A 68 -22.06 -1.22 18.23
N LEU A 69 -21.99 -0.76 16.97
CA LEU A 69 -21.45 0.55 16.60
C LEU A 69 -22.53 1.56 16.20
N ASN A 70 -23.81 1.18 16.24
CA ASN A 70 -24.95 2.01 15.81
C ASN A 70 -24.79 2.57 14.38
N VAL A 71 -24.17 1.78 13.48
CA VAL A 71 -23.93 2.16 12.09
C VAL A 71 -25.05 1.68 11.17
N PRO A 72 -25.54 2.50 10.21
CA PRO A 72 -26.53 2.05 9.23
C PRO A 72 -25.94 1.00 8.29
N THR A 73 -26.53 -0.19 8.23
CA THR A 73 -26.03 -1.30 7.38
C THR A 73 -26.95 -1.71 6.24
N ALA A 74 -28.15 -1.12 6.14
CA ALA A 74 -29.14 -1.46 5.11
C ALA A 74 -28.62 -1.27 3.67
N GLU A 75 -27.80 -0.25 3.44
CA GLU A 75 -27.19 0.06 2.14
C GLU A 75 -25.67 -0.18 2.13
N SER A 76 -25.17 -1.11 2.96
CA SER A 76 -23.74 -1.40 3.07
C SER A 76 -23.31 -2.65 2.27
N SER A 77 -22.07 -2.65 1.81
CA SER A 77 -21.33 -3.79 1.26
C SER A 77 -20.20 -4.19 2.21
N LEU A 78 -20.07 -5.49 2.45
CA LEU A 78 -18.93 -6.05 3.16
C LEU A 78 -17.93 -6.51 2.10
N THR A 79 -16.69 -6.07 2.20
CA THR A 79 -15.66 -6.29 1.18
C THR A 79 -14.41 -6.90 1.79
N PHE A 80 -13.74 -7.74 0.98
CA PHE A 80 -12.50 -8.43 1.31
C PHE A 80 -11.61 -8.40 0.06
N GLY A 81 -10.64 -7.48 0.04
CA GLY A 81 -9.92 -7.13 -1.19
C GLY A 81 -10.90 -6.68 -2.28
N ASP A 82 -10.83 -7.30 -3.46
CA ASP A 82 -11.75 -7.05 -4.56
C ASP A 82 -13.10 -7.79 -4.44
N MET A 83 -13.26 -8.67 -3.46
CA MET A 83 -14.46 -9.50 -3.31
C MET A 83 -15.54 -8.80 -2.49
N VAL A 84 -16.75 -8.69 -3.04
CA VAL A 84 -17.95 -8.31 -2.28
C VAL A 84 -18.59 -9.55 -1.65
N LEU A 85 -18.59 -9.60 -0.33
CA LEU A 85 -19.13 -10.71 0.45
C LEU A 85 -20.65 -10.54 0.61
N ASN A 86 -21.40 -11.36 -0.13
CA ASN A 86 -22.88 -11.33 -0.11
C ASN A 86 -23.46 -12.26 0.95
N ASN A 87 -23.11 -13.56 0.90
CA ASN A 87 -23.58 -14.58 1.84
C ASN A 87 -22.44 -15.51 2.25
N ASP A 88 -21.62 -15.94 1.28
CA ASP A 88 -20.53 -16.86 1.53
C ASP A 88 -19.32 -16.16 2.16
N LEU A 89 -18.87 -16.68 3.30
CA LEU A 89 -17.68 -16.27 4.01
C LEU A 89 -16.57 -17.33 3.94
N SER A 90 -16.66 -18.32 3.04
CA SER A 90 -15.71 -19.44 2.92
C SER A 90 -14.28 -18.99 2.62
N ALA A 91 -14.13 -17.89 1.87
CA ALA A 91 -12.83 -17.30 1.54
C ALA A 91 -12.15 -16.61 2.74
N ILE A 92 -12.91 -16.29 3.80
CA ILE A 92 -12.43 -15.56 4.97
C ILE A 92 -11.75 -16.53 5.94
N ARG A 93 -10.53 -16.20 6.33
CA ARG A 93 -9.76 -16.96 7.30
C ARG A 93 -9.85 -16.31 8.68
N THR A 94 -9.23 -16.92 9.68
CA THR A 94 -9.11 -16.28 11.00
C THR A 94 -8.29 -14.98 10.86
N ASP A 95 -8.42 -14.04 11.77
CA ASP A 95 -7.67 -12.76 11.79
C ASP A 95 -7.72 -11.95 10.48
N SER A 96 -8.78 -12.11 9.69
CA SER A 96 -8.93 -11.41 8.42
C SER A 96 -9.58 -10.02 8.64
N PRO A 97 -8.99 -8.94 8.10
CA PRO A 97 -9.63 -7.63 8.12
C PRO A 97 -10.65 -7.51 6.98
N LEU A 98 -11.82 -6.97 7.29
CA LEU A 98 -12.94 -6.76 6.37
C LEU A 98 -13.33 -5.29 6.37
N LEU A 99 -13.72 -4.75 5.21
CA LEU A 99 -14.15 -3.36 5.09
C LEU A 99 -15.65 -3.29 4.82
N LEU A 100 -16.37 -2.53 5.65
CA LEU A 100 -17.78 -2.23 5.51
C LEU A 100 -17.95 -0.83 4.89
N THR A 101 -18.38 -0.80 3.63
CA THR A 101 -18.57 0.42 2.84
C THR A 101 -20.05 0.67 2.57
N LYS A 102 -20.48 1.92 2.40
CA LYS A 102 -21.81 2.23 1.87
C LYS A 102 -21.82 2.09 0.36
N LYS A 103 -22.93 1.55 -0.17
CA LYS A 103 -23.18 1.55 -1.62
C LYS A 103 -23.39 2.98 -2.09
N LEU A 104 -22.57 3.46 -3.03
CA LEU A 104 -22.83 4.70 -3.77
C LEU A 104 -24.04 4.50 -4.71
N MET A 105 -25.25 4.61 -4.18
CA MET A 105 -26.43 4.87 -5.02
C MET A 105 -26.91 6.29 -4.77
N HIS A 106 -26.77 7.15 -5.78
CA HIS A 106 -27.43 8.46 -5.81
C HIS A 106 -28.94 8.27 -5.90
N ARG A 107 -29.62 8.16 -4.75
CA ARG A 107 -31.05 8.46 -4.63
C ARG A 107 -31.26 9.34 -3.41
N SER A 108 -32.11 10.35 -3.57
CA SER A 108 -32.38 11.42 -2.60
C SER A 108 -32.62 10.87 -1.20
N SER A 109 -31.90 11.43 -0.22
CA SER A 109 -32.03 11.11 1.19
C SER A 109 -33.49 11.29 1.65
N SER A 110 -34.13 10.18 1.99
CA SER A 110 -35.29 10.19 2.87
C SER A 110 -34.79 9.92 4.28
N THR A 111 -35.22 10.71 5.25
CA THR A 111 -34.91 10.56 6.66
C THR A 111 -35.18 9.11 7.11
N PRO A 112 -34.23 8.40 7.76
CA PRO A 112 -34.50 7.06 8.22
C PRO A 112 -35.51 7.13 9.38
N CYS A 113 -36.65 6.48 9.20
CA CYS A 113 -37.63 6.28 10.25
C CYS A 113 -37.14 5.20 11.23
N LEU A 114 -37.12 5.58 12.51
CA LEU A 114 -37.10 4.75 13.74
C LEU A 114 -36.32 3.42 13.64
N SER A 115 -35.04 3.46 14.01
CA SER A 115 -34.30 2.26 14.43
C SER A 115 -34.91 1.70 15.72
N PRO A 116 -35.15 0.39 15.83
CA PRO A 116 -35.64 -0.18 17.08
C PRO A 116 -34.56 -0.05 18.16
N THR A 117 -34.93 0.57 19.28
CA THR A 117 -34.13 0.61 20.51
C THR A 117 -34.02 -0.82 21.07
N ALA A 118 -33.08 -1.60 20.55
CA ALA A 118 -32.71 -2.86 21.17
C ALA A 118 -31.95 -2.52 22.46
N ILE A 119 -32.44 -3.07 23.58
CA ILE A 119 -31.77 -3.04 24.88
C ILE A 119 -30.35 -3.55 24.66
N ALA A 120 -29.37 -2.66 24.80
CA ALA A 120 -27.98 -2.92 24.52
C ALA A 120 -27.43 -3.94 25.53
N VAL A 121 -27.42 -5.21 25.15
CA VAL A 121 -26.38 -6.11 25.65
C VAL A 121 -25.11 -5.61 25.00
N GLN A 122 -24.37 -4.73 25.71
CA GLN A 122 -23.01 -4.37 25.36
C GLN A 122 -22.18 -5.65 25.39
N GLN A 123 -22.14 -6.39 24.27
CA GLN A 123 -20.96 -7.19 23.97
C GLN A 123 -19.85 -6.18 23.74
N LYS A 124 -19.23 -5.72 24.84
CA LYS A 124 -17.93 -5.06 24.75
C LYS A 124 -17.00 -6.04 24.04
N ASP A 125 -16.26 -5.53 23.07
CA ASP A 125 -15.19 -6.29 22.43
C ASP A 125 -14.25 -6.75 23.56
N GLN A 126 -14.23 -8.06 23.83
CA GLN A 126 -13.38 -8.67 24.86
C GLN A 126 -11.95 -8.85 24.35
N SER A 127 -11.51 -7.94 23.48
CA SER A 127 -10.21 -8.01 22.84
C SER A 127 -9.08 -7.53 23.72
N ASP A 128 -7.91 -8.11 23.49
CA ASP A 128 -6.66 -7.59 24.03
C ASP A 128 -6.34 -6.18 23.48
N ILE A 129 -5.51 -5.46 24.22
CA ILE A 129 -5.08 -4.09 23.89
C ILE A 129 -4.45 -4.04 22.49
N VAL A 130 -3.65 -5.06 22.16
CA VAL A 130 -3.02 -5.24 20.85
C VAL A 130 -3.23 -6.69 20.41
N GLU A 131 -3.81 -6.90 19.23
CA GLU A 131 -3.95 -8.20 18.57
C GLU A 131 -3.22 -8.15 17.22
N ILE A 132 -2.36 -9.13 16.91
CA ILE A 132 -1.72 -9.23 15.60
C ILE A 132 -2.75 -9.71 14.57
N ILE A 133 -2.82 -9.05 13.41
CA ILE A 133 -3.70 -9.39 12.29
C ILE A 133 -2.84 -10.07 11.21
N GLY A 134 -3.21 -11.28 10.80
CA GLY A 134 -2.54 -12.03 9.74
C GLY A 134 -2.20 -13.48 10.10
N HIS A 135 -1.53 -14.19 9.19
CA HIS A 135 -1.36 -15.65 9.26
C HIS A 135 0.10 -16.12 9.08
N SER A 136 1.03 -15.53 9.83
CA SER A 136 2.40 -16.04 9.86
C SER A 136 2.69 -16.81 11.15
N SER A 137 3.25 -18.00 10.99
CA SER A 137 3.83 -18.80 12.08
C SER A 137 5.12 -18.18 12.63
N ASP A 138 5.72 -17.21 11.92
CA ASP A 138 7.05 -16.66 12.21
C ASP A 138 7.03 -15.28 12.89
N PHE A 139 5.90 -14.92 13.53
CA PHE A 139 5.76 -13.64 14.24
C PHE A 139 6.45 -13.63 15.62
N THR A 140 7.41 -14.49 15.91
CA THR A 140 8.02 -14.57 17.26
C THR A 140 8.58 -13.22 17.70
N LYS A 141 9.38 -12.56 16.87
CA LYS A 141 9.92 -11.22 17.17
C LYS A 141 8.84 -10.13 17.23
N THR A 142 7.81 -10.22 16.39
CA THR A 142 6.68 -9.28 16.45
C THR A 142 5.93 -9.45 17.77
N LYS A 143 5.72 -10.69 18.24
CA LYS A 143 5.07 -10.98 19.52
C LYS A 143 5.85 -10.38 20.68
N GLU A 144 7.17 -10.50 20.68
CA GLU A 144 8.04 -9.87 21.70
C GLU A 144 7.83 -8.35 21.76
N ILE A 145 7.85 -7.65 20.62
CA ILE A 145 7.60 -6.20 20.56
C ILE A 145 6.18 -5.84 21.04
N VAL A 146 5.19 -6.66 20.65
CA VAL A 146 3.79 -6.46 21.06
C VAL A 146 3.62 -6.68 22.56
N GLU A 147 4.23 -7.71 23.13
CA GLU A 147 4.22 -8.01 24.56
C GLU A 147 4.87 -6.88 25.36
N GLU A 148 6.06 -6.42 24.95
CA GLU A 148 6.76 -5.28 25.56
C GLU A 148 5.91 -3.99 25.51
N THR A 149 5.22 -3.77 24.38
CA THR A 149 4.29 -2.65 24.21
C THR A 149 3.08 -2.77 25.15
N ILE A 150 2.48 -3.95 25.27
CA ILE A 150 1.32 -4.20 26.16
C ILE A 150 1.71 -3.98 27.63
N GLU A 151 2.89 -4.45 28.04
CA GLU A 151 3.41 -4.28 29.40
C GLU A 151 3.62 -2.81 29.75
N ALA A 152 4.17 -2.03 28.82
CA ALA A 152 4.36 -0.59 28.99
C ALA A 152 3.03 0.16 29.11
N LEU A 153 2.05 -0.16 28.24
CA LEU A 153 0.70 0.44 28.30
C LEU A 153 -0.01 0.12 29.62
N ARG A 154 0.07 -1.13 30.10
CA ARG A 154 -0.48 -1.54 31.41
C ARG A 154 0.20 -0.81 32.58
N SER A 155 1.43 -0.38 32.38
CA SER A 155 2.21 0.41 33.35
C SER A 155 2.00 1.92 33.21
N ASN A 156 1.00 2.37 32.43
CA ASN A 156 0.69 3.78 32.14
C ASN A 156 1.82 4.53 31.41
N ILE A 157 2.65 3.83 30.65
CA ILE A 157 3.62 4.46 29.75
C ILE A 157 2.90 4.80 28.45
N GLU A 158 2.45 6.04 28.34
CA GLU A 158 1.68 6.53 27.21
C GLU A 158 2.52 6.56 25.91
N PRO A 159 1.94 6.22 24.74
CA PRO A 159 2.56 6.47 23.44
C PRO A 159 2.74 7.96 23.18
N ILE A 160 3.63 8.31 22.24
CA ILE A 160 3.94 9.71 21.89
C ILE A 160 3.56 9.96 20.42
N PRO A 161 2.78 11.01 20.10
CA PRO A 161 2.47 11.34 18.71
C PRO A 161 3.72 11.83 17.97
N VAL A 162 3.88 11.40 16.73
CA VAL A 162 4.95 11.85 15.84
C VAL A 162 4.57 13.23 15.28
N ASN A 163 5.50 14.18 15.37
CA ASN A 163 5.24 15.56 14.92
C ASN A 163 5.31 15.72 13.40
N GLY A 164 6.17 14.97 12.72
CA GLY A 164 6.32 14.97 11.26
C GLY A 164 5.25 14.17 10.50
N GLY A 165 5.34 14.21 9.17
CA GLY A 165 4.46 13.47 8.26
C GLY A 165 3.08 14.10 8.04
N LEU A 166 2.30 13.49 7.14
CA LEU A 166 0.96 13.94 6.74
C LEU A 166 -0.19 13.18 7.44
N GLY A 167 0.11 12.10 8.14
CA GLY A 167 -0.86 11.22 8.81
C GLY A 167 -0.66 11.12 10.32
N GLY A 168 -1.49 10.29 10.96
CA GLY A 168 -1.30 9.85 12.33
C GLY A 168 -0.21 8.79 12.44
N ALA A 169 0.79 9.05 13.29
CA ALA A 169 1.84 8.10 13.64
C ALA A 169 2.21 8.30 15.11
N TYR A 170 2.54 7.20 15.79
CA TYR A 170 2.72 7.18 17.24
C TYR A 170 3.89 6.29 17.64
N TYR A 171 4.80 6.80 18.46
CA TYR A 171 5.85 6.01 19.10
C TYR A 171 5.27 5.25 20.29
N PHE A 172 5.39 3.94 20.26
CA PHE A 172 5.13 3.06 21.39
C PHE A 172 6.46 2.70 22.06
N ARG A 173 6.43 2.62 23.39
CA ARG A 173 7.61 2.55 24.23
C ARG A 173 7.61 1.32 25.10
N ASN A 174 8.78 0.92 25.58
CA ASN A 174 8.94 -0.13 26.57
C ASN A 174 8.91 0.39 28.02
N LEU A 175 9.12 -0.51 28.99
CA LEU A 175 9.21 -0.19 30.42
C LEU A 175 10.36 0.78 30.76
N SER A 176 11.41 0.80 29.94
CA SER A 176 12.54 1.74 30.04
C SER A 176 12.24 3.11 29.41
N CYS A 177 11.01 3.33 28.90
CA CYS A 177 10.60 4.52 28.16
C CYS A 177 11.36 4.76 26.84
N GLU A 178 11.96 3.73 26.28
CA GLU A 178 12.62 3.74 24.96
C GLU A 178 11.59 3.43 23.87
N ASN A 179 11.73 4.05 22.70
CA ASN A 179 10.85 3.77 21.57
C ASN A 179 11.16 2.37 21.00
N VAL A 180 10.15 1.51 20.90
CA VAL A 180 10.28 0.14 20.36
C VAL A 180 9.49 -0.08 19.09
N ALA A 181 8.42 0.69 18.87
CA ALA A 181 7.60 0.59 17.67
C ALA A 181 7.02 1.95 17.25
N ILE A 182 6.73 2.07 15.96
CA ILE A 182 5.95 3.14 15.35
C ILE A 182 4.64 2.52 14.87
N VAL A 183 3.51 3.06 15.32
CA VAL A 183 2.18 2.61 14.94
C VAL A 183 1.51 3.67 14.09
N LYS A 184 1.03 3.27 12.90
CA LYS A 184 0.33 4.14 11.94
C LYS A 184 -1.09 3.61 11.68
N PRO A 185 -2.15 4.20 12.28
CA PRO A 185 -3.53 3.78 12.05
C PRO A 185 -3.99 4.01 10.60
N THR A 186 -4.65 3.03 9.99
CA THR A 186 -5.06 3.09 8.58
C THR A 186 -6.11 4.16 8.31
N ASP A 187 -6.90 4.56 9.30
CA ASP A 187 -7.92 5.61 9.17
C ASP A 187 -7.43 7.01 9.57
N GLU A 188 -6.15 7.15 9.87
CA GLU A 188 -5.49 8.42 10.20
C GLU A 188 -4.45 8.85 9.16
N GLU A 189 -4.29 8.10 8.08
CA GLU A 189 -3.40 8.45 6.96
C GLU A 189 -3.90 9.70 6.19
N PRO A 190 -3.11 10.27 5.25
CA PRO A 190 -3.55 11.43 4.47
C PRO A 190 -4.87 11.18 3.74
N PHE A 191 -5.80 12.13 3.86
CA PHE A 191 -7.20 12.09 3.38
C PHE A 191 -8.14 11.15 4.12
N ALA A 192 -7.65 10.35 5.07
CA ALA A 192 -8.47 9.44 5.86
C ALA A 192 -9.41 10.20 6.82
N PRO A 193 -10.55 9.61 7.20
CA PRO A 193 -11.60 10.30 7.95
C PRO A 193 -11.14 10.82 9.31
N ASN A 194 -10.18 10.13 9.94
CA ASN A 194 -9.69 10.44 11.28
C ASN A 194 -8.27 11.03 11.29
N ASN A 195 -7.79 11.57 10.17
CA ASN A 195 -6.47 12.20 10.10
C ASN A 195 -6.31 13.33 11.16
N PRO A 196 -5.35 13.24 12.10
CA PRO A 196 -5.17 14.23 13.17
C PRO A 196 -4.50 15.53 12.70
N LYS A 197 -3.89 15.55 11.52
CA LYS A 197 -3.19 16.71 10.94
C LYS A 197 -4.15 17.60 10.12
N GLY A 198 -5.43 17.24 10.04
CA GLY A 198 -6.46 18.02 9.34
C GLY A 198 -6.51 17.77 7.83
N PHE A 199 -5.68 16.87 7.29
CA PHE A 199 -5.76 16.41 5.90
C PHE A 199 -6.88 15.37 5.76
N VAL A 200 -8.11 15.77 6.07
CA VAL A 200 -9.31 14.92 5.93
C VAL A 200 -10.01 15.20 4.60
N GLY A 201 -10.93 14.33 4.18
CA GLY A 201 -11.85 14.64 3.08
C GLY A 201 -12.31 13.45 2.25
N LYS A 202 -11.80 12.25 2.51
CA LYS A 202 -12.19 11.03 1.81
C LYS A 202 -12.59 9.95 2.83
N VAL A 203 -13.37 8.98 2.35
CA VAL A 203 -13.67 7.75 3.11
C VAL A 203 -12.69 6.65 2.70
N LEU A 204 -12.54 5.64 3.54
CA LEU A 204 -11.66 4.50 3.23
C LEU A 204 -12.10 3.82 1.92
N GLY A 205 -11.12 3.42 1.11
CA GLY A 205 -11.33 2.79 -0.20
C GLY A 205 -11.46 3.76 -1.39
N GLN A 206 -11.51 5.08 -1.17
CA GLN A 206 -11.37 6.07 -2.25
C GLN A 206 -9.90 6.27 -2.65
N PRO A 207 -9.58 6.77 -3.87
CA PRO A 207 -8.21 7.07 -4.26
C PRO A 207 -7.53 8.03 -3.27
N GLY A 208 -6.28 7.77 -2.89
CA GLY A 208 -5.54 8.48 -1.84
C GLY A 208 -4.70 9.65 -2.37
N LEU A 209 -3.48 9.78 -1.84
CA LEU A 209 -2.48 10.74 -2.29
C LEU A 209 -1.96 10.39 -3.69
N LYS A 210 -1.67 9.10 -3.91
CA LYS A 210 -1.49 8.51 -5.23
C LYS A 210 -2.83 7.94 -5.69
N GLN A 211 -3.21 8.17 -6.94
CA GLN A 211 -4.51 7.74 -7.46
C GLN A 211 -4.66 6.21 -7.46
N SER A 212 -3.54 5.50 -7.56
CA SER A 212 -3.40 4.04 -7.58
C SER A 212 -3.34 3.39 -6.18
N VAL A 213 -3.32 4.19 -5.11
CA VAL A 213 -3.28 3.71 -3.73
C VAL A 213 -4.49 4.28 -3.01
N LYS A 214 -5.40 3.43 -2.54
CA LYS A 214 -6.63 3.91 -1.91
C LYS A 214 -6.37 4.30 -0.45
N VAL A 215 -7.20 5.21 0.05
CA VAL A 215 -7.19 5.64 1.45
C VAL A 215 -7.51 4.44 2.35
N GLY A 216 -6.70 4.23 3.37
CA GLY A 216 -6.73 3.09 4.29
C GLY A 216 -5.87 1.92 3.87
N GLU A 217 -5.15 2.02 2.74
CA GLU A 217 -4.33 0.92 2.22
C GLU A 217 -2.84 1.00 2.57
N THR A 218 -2.36 2.12 3.12
CA THR A 218 -0.91 2.31 3.34
C THR A 218 -0.36 1.31 4.36
N GLY A 219 -1.10 1.03 5.43
CA GLY A 219 -0.64 0.16 6.52
C GLY A 219 -0.34 -1.27 6.09
N PHE A 220 -1.15 -1.89 5.24
CA PHE A 220 -0.85 -3.25 4.77
C PHE A 220 0.21 -3.30 3.66
N ARG A 221 0.49 -2.18 2.98
CA ARG A 221 1.61 -2.06 2.03
C ARG A 221 2.96 -2.01 2.75
N GLU A 222 3.00 -1.39 3.93
CA GLU A 222 4.16 -1.46 4.84
C GLU A 222 4.48 -2.92 5.22
N VAL A 223 3.45 -3.70 5.55
CA VAL A 223 3.60 -5.14 5.85
C VAL A 223 4.04 -5.91 4.61
N ALA A 224 3.49 -5.59 3.43
CA ALA A 224 3.89 -6.23 2.18
C ALA A 224 5.38 -6.00 1.86
N ALA A 225 5.88 -4.78 2.04
CA ALA A 225 7.29 -4.47 1.83
C ALA A 225 8.20 -5.29 2.75
N TYR A 226 7.84 -5.45 4.03
CA TYR A 226 8.55 -6.32 4.96
C TYR A 226 8.53 -7.80 4.53
N LEU A 227 7.36 -8.32 4.15
CA LEU A 227 7.22 -9.72 3.71
C LEU A 227 7.95 -10.01 2.38
N LEU A 228 8.11 -9.00 1.52
CA LEU A 228 8.82 -9.11 0.25
C LEU A 228 10.33 -8.90 0.39
N ASP A 229 10.81 -8.43 1.54
CA ASP A 229 12.24 -8.29 1.85
C ASP A 229 12.82 -9.64 2.30
N HIS A 230 13.08 -10.52 1.34
CA HIS A 230 13.57 -11.88 1.59
C HIS A 230 14.91 -11.83 2.34
N ASP A 231 15.04 -12.67 3.37
CA ASP A 231 16.21 -12.74 4.24
C ASP A 231 16.63 -11.38 4.87
N HIS A 232 15.70 -10.42 4.92
CA HIS A 232 15.95 -9.04 5.35
C HIS A 232 17.08 -8.36 4.55
N PHE A 233 17.18 -8.63 3.26
CA PHE A 233 18.25 -8.15 2.38
C PHE A 233 18.33 -6.61 2.32
N ALA A 234 17.18 -5.95 2.17
CA ALA A 234 17.02 -4.49 2.20
C ALA A 234 16.93 -3.90 3.61
N ARG A 235 16.78 -4.75 4.63
CA ARG A 235 16.68 -4.38 6.05
C ARG A 235 15.41 -3.60 6.36
N VAL A 236 14.28 -3.93 5.71
CA VAL A 236 12.99 -3.37 6.11
C VAL A 236 12.72 -3.76 7.58
N PRO A 237 12.45 -2.80 8.48
CA PRO A 237 12.20 -3.13 9.88
C PRO A 237 10.99 -4.04 10.03
N LEU A 238 10.99 -4.88 11.08
CA LEU A 238 9.88 -5.80 11.37
C LEU A 238 8.56 -5.04 11.33
N THR A 239 7.66 -5.43 10.43
CA THR A 239 6.39 -4.74 10.24
C THR A 239 5.24 -5.74 10.23
N SER A 240 4.17 -5.44 10.97
CA SER A 240 3.01 -6.30 11.07
C SER A 240 1.74 -5.47 11.18
N LEU A 241 0.60 -6.05 10.80
CA LEU A 241 -0.69 -5.41 10.96
C LEU A 241 -1.24 -5.75 12.34
N VAL A 242 -1.79 -4.78 13.05
CA VAL A 242 -2.35 -4.98 14.39
C VAL A 242 -3.72 -4.33 14.52
N LYS A 243 -4.59 -4.94 15.32
CA LYS A 243 -5.72 -4.26 15.95
C LYS A 243 -5.22 -3.71 17.27
N ILE A 244 -5.38 -2.42 17.49
CA ILE A 244 -4.88 -1.76 18.70
C ILE A 244 -5.94 -0.84 19.29
N THR A 245 -6.09 -0.89 20.61
CA THR A 245 -7.03 -0.08 21.37
C THR A 245 -6.28 0.87 22.28
N HIS A 246 -6.44 2.18 22.06
CA HIS A 246 -5.82 3.20 22.90
C HIS A 246 -6.57 4.54 22.83
N SER A 247 -6.45 5.36 23.86
CA SER A 247 -7.09 6.70 23.93
C SER A 247 -6.39 7.77 23.10
N ILE A 248 -5.11 7.56 22.76
CA ILE A 248 -4.29 8.50 21.97
C ILE A 248 -4.77 8.65 20.52
N PHE A 249 -5.44 7.63 19.99
CA PHE A 249 -5.83 7.62 18.59
C PHE A 249 -6.94 8.63 18.32
N ASN A 250 -6.87 9.24 17.14
CA ASN A 250 -7.77 10.32 16.79
C ASN A 250 -9.12 9.78 16.31
N LEU A 251 -10.20 10.42 16.73
CA LEU A 251 -11.54 10.22 16.18
C LEU A 251 -12.15 11.58 15.86
N ASN A 252 -12.46 11.80 14.60
CA ASN A 252 -13.19 12.97 14.15
C ASN A 252 -14.69 12.65 14.21
N ASP A 253 -15.44 13.38 15.05
CA ASP A 253 -16.89 13.15 15.16
C ASP A 253 -17.59 13.45 13.83
N CYS A 254 -18.31 12.45 13.33
CA CYS A 254 -19.19 12.59 12.19
C CYS A 254 -20.46 13.30 12.67
N VAL A 255 -20.55 14.62 12.48
CA VAL A 255 -21.73 15.48 12.71
C VAL A 255 -21.87 16.03 14.15
N ASN A 256 -21.82 17.37 14.22
CA ASN A 256 -21.99 18.28 15.37
C ASN A 256 -20.81 18.39 16.34
N GLY A 257 -20.10 19.51 16.21
CA GLY A 257 -18.97 19.94 17.05
C GLY A 257 -19.32 20.26 18.49
N ASN A 258 -19.76 19.26 19.25
CA ASN A 258 -19.61 19.28 20.70
C ASN A 258 -18.43 18.38 21.06
N THR A 259 -17.34 19.05 21.39
CA THR A 259 -16.11 18.48 21.93
C THR A 259 -16.45 17.64 23.16
N ILE A 260 -16.57 16.33 22.98
CA ILE A 260 -16.53 15.36 24.07
C ILE A 260 -15.26 14.54 23.83
N GLN A 261 -14.11 15.14 24.14
CA GLN A 261 -12.91 14.41 24.51
C GLN A 261 -13.20 13.70 25.85
N ASN A 262 -14.06 12.69 25.82
CA ASN A 262 -14.06 11.69 26.87
C ASN A 262 -12.94 10.72 26.51
N ASN A 263 -12.12 10.34 27.50
CA ASN A 263 -11.13 9.25 27.50
C ASN A 263 -11.75 7.92 27.06
N LYS A 264 -12.22 7.84 25.82
CA LYS A 264 -12.83 6.66 25.25
C LYS A 264 -11.74 5.98 24.46
N GLU A 265 -11.35 4.82 24.93
CA GLU A 265 -10.45 3.95 24.20
C GLU A 265 -11.00 3.72 22.78
N VAL A 266 -10.14 3.93 21.79
CA VAL A 266 -10.47 3.80 20.38
C VAL A 266 -9.75 2.60 19.81
N THR A 267 -10.50 1.72 19.14
CA THR A 267 -9.93 0.59 18.41
C THR A 267 -9.65 0.98 16.97
N LYS A 268 -8.42 0.71 16.52
CA LYS A 268 -7.93 0.96 15.15
C LYS A 268 -7.29 -0.29 14.57
N ILE A 269 -7.24 -0.37 13.24
CA ILE A 269 -6.30 -1.23 12.51
C ILE A 269 -5.10 -0.34 12.16
N ALA A 270 -3.89 -0.82 12.39
CA ALA A 270 -2.67 -0.06 12.19
C ALA A 270 -1.53 -0.94 11.71
N SER A 271 -0.59 -0.37 10.95
CA SER A 271 0.73 -0.98 10.83
C SER A 271 1.53 -0.70 12.10
N LEU A 272 2.18 -1.73 12.62
CA LEU A 272 3.17 -1.65 13.70
C LEU A 272 4.51 -2.01 13.08
N GLN A 273 5.42 -1.04 13.04
CA GLN A 273 6.78 -1.21 12.55
C GLN A 273 7.76 -1.04 13.70
N GLN A 274 8.77 -1.91 13.79
CA GLN A 274 9.83 -1.79 14.77
C GLN A 274 10.53 -0.44 14.65
N PHE A 275 10.73 0.23 15.78
CA PHE A 275 11.54 1.44 15.84
C PHE A 275 13.02 1.06 15.74
N ILE A 276 13.72 1.71 14.82
CA ILE A 276 15.14 1.54 14.58
C ILE A 276 15.86 2.77 15.11
N PRO A 277 16.67 2.67 16.18
CA PRO A 277 17.53 3.76 16.60
C PRO A 277 18.42 4.21 15.45
N HIS A 278 18.46 5.51 15.17
CA HIS A 278 19.18 6.10 14.05
C HIS A 278 19.64 7.52 14.43
N ASP A 279 20.59 8.05 13.67
CA ASP A 279 21.15 9.38 13.92
C ASP A 279 20.42 10.45 13.10
N PHE A 280 20.15 10.16 11.83
CA PHE A 280 19.55 11.10 10.87
C PHE A 280 18.74 10.34 9.80
N ASP A 281 18.04 11.07 8.95
CA ASP A 281 17.61 10.55 7.65
C ASP A 281 18.61 10.95 6.53
N ALA A 282 18.49 10.35 5.36
CA ALA A 282 19.45 10.55 4.27
C ALA A 282 19.41 11.97 3.68
N SER A 283 18.40 12.81 3.98
CA SER A 283 18.36 14.21 3.53
C SER A 283 19.31 15.11 4.30
N ASP A 284 19.65 14.74 5.54
CA ASP A 284 20.58 15.45 6.42
C ASP A 284 22.05 15.02 6.20
N HIS A 285 22.29 14.03 5.31
CA HIS A 285 23.61 13.44 5.10
C HIS A 285 24.04 13.47 3.63
N GLY A 286 25.33 13.73 3.38
CA GLY A 286 25.86 13.72 2.02
C GLY A 286 25.83 12.32 1.41
N SER A 287 25.14 12.17 0.27
CA SER A 287 24.92 10.86 -0.36
C SER A 287 26.20 10.18 -0.85
N SER A 288 27.29 10.92 -1.04
CA SER A 288 28.61 10.38 -1.44
C SER A 288 29.21 9.39 -0.45
N ARG A 289 28.73 9.36 0.80
CA ARG A 289 29.24 8.48 1.87
C ARG A 289 28.45 7.20 2.06
N PHE A 290 27.31 7.05 1.37
CA PHE A 290 26.46 5.89 1.53
C PHE A 290 27.12 4.62 0.95
N PRO A 291 27.07 3.48 1.65
CA PRO A 291 27.58 2.21 1.12
C PRO A 291 26.84 1.82 -0.15
N VAL A 292 27.59 1.39 -1.18
CA VAL A 292 27.03 0.95 -2.46
C VAL A 292 26.03 -0.18 -2.25
N ALA A 293 26.39 -1.17 -1.43
CA ALA A 293 25.56 -2.33 -1.15
C ALA A 293 24.21 -1.94 -0.53
N ASP A 294 24.19 -0.97 0.39
CA ASP A 294 22.95 -0.52 1.04
C ASP A 294 22.03 0.20 0.06
N VAL A 295 22.58 1.08 -0.80
CA VAL A 295 21.82 1.73 -1.87
C VAL A 295 21.26 0.69 -2.84
N HIS A 296 22.06 -0.31 -3.23
CA HIS A 296 21.63 -1.39 -4.11
C HIS A 296 20.51 -2.23 -3.51
N ARG A 297 20.64 -2.64 -2.24
CA ARG A 297 19.63 -3.43 -1.54
C ARG A 297 18.28 -2.71 -1.47
N ILE A 298 18.28 -1.43 -1.11
CA ILE A 298 17.08 -0.59 -1.07
C ILE A 298 16.47 -0.46 -2.46
N GLY A 299 17.29 -0.11 -3.46
CA GLY A 299 16.83 0.06 -4.84
C GLY A 299 16.28 -1.21 -5.47
N ILE A 300 16.86 -2.37 -5.17
CA ILE A 300 16.37 -3.69 -5.61
C ILE A 300 14.95 -3.93 -5.08
N LEU A 301 14.71 -3.68 -3.79
CA LEU A 301 13.38 -3.81 -3.21
C LEU A 301 12.41 -2.80 -3.84
N ASP A 302 12.79 -1.51 -3.89
CA ASP A 302 11.95 -0.43 -4.41
C ASP A 302 11.53 -0.65 -5.87
N VAL A 303 12.42 -1.19 -6.71
CA VAL A 303 12.10 -1.59 -8.09
C VAL A 303 11.04 -2.69 -8.08
N ARG A 304 11.20 -3.75 -7.28
CA ARG A 304 10.24 -4.87 -7.24
C ARG A 304 8.85 -4.44 -6.80
N ILE A 305 8.79 -3.65 -5.72
CA ILE A 305 7.52 -3.19 -5.15
C ILE A 305 6.98 -1.95 -5.85
N PHE A 306 7.68 -1.43 -6.86
CA PHE A 306 7.34 -0.19 -7.56
C PHE A 306 7.04 0.95 -6.58
N ASN A 307 8.02 1.28 -5.74
CA ASN A 307 7.85 2.34 -4.75
C ASN A 307 7.69 3.70 -5.44
N THR A 308 6.59 4.39 -5.15
CA THR A 308 6.27 5.66 -5.82
C THR A 308 6.70 6.90 -5.03
N ASP A 309 7.35 6.70 -3.89
CA ASP A 309 7.72 7.77 -2.94
C ASP A 309 9.02 7.46 -2.17
N ARG A 310 10.05 6.91 -2.83
CA ARG A 310 11.36 6.76 -2.19
C ARG A 310 12.16 8.07 -2.28
N HIS A 311 11.96 8.94 -1.30
CA HIS A 311 12.80 10.13 -1.09
C HIS A 311 13.84 9.93 0.03
N ALA A 312 14.83 10.82 0.13
CA ALA A 312 15.90 10.73 1.12
C ALA A 312 15.39 10.65 2.58
N GLY A 313 14.32 11.38 2.91
CA GLY A 313 13.67 11.31 4.23
C GLY A 313 13.06 9.94 4.59
N ASN A 314 12.89 9.02 3.62
CA ASN A 314 12.38 7.66 3.85
C ASN A 314 13.52 6.63 3.99
N ILE A 315 14.76 7.09 4.18
CA ILE A 315 15.93 6.25 4.40
C ILE A 315 16.62 6.75 5.66
N LEU A 316 16.63 5.93 6.70
CA LEU A 316 17.33 6.24 7.95
C LEU A 316 18.82 5.96 7.78
N VAL A 317 19.64 6.79 8.44
CA VAL A 317 21.09 6.66 8.50
C VAL A 317 21.49 6.40 9.95
N ARG A 318 22.15 5.26 10.19
CA ARG A 318 22.72 4.89 11.49
C ARG A 318 24.24 4.84 11.37
N LYS A 319 24.96 5.48 12.30
CA LYS A 319 26.41 5.34 12.41
C LYS A 319 26.76 4.00 13.07
N VAL A 320 27.70 3.29 12.47
CA VAL A 320 28.23 2.02 13.02
C VAL A 320 29.47 2.28 13.88
N ASN A 321 30.31 3.25 13.49
CA ASN A 321 31.57 3.57 14.17
C ASN A 321 31.79 5.09 14.28
N ASP A 322 32.25 5.55 15.45
CA ASP A 322 32.55 6.97 15.76
C ASP A 322 33.89 7.49 15.17
N GLY A 323 34.51 6.74 14.24
CA GLY A 323 35.78 7.14 13.62
C GLY A 323 35.67 8.32 12.65
N GLU A 324 36.78 8.98 12.32
CA GLU A 324 36.85 10.19 11.44
C GLU A 324 36.19 10.01 10.05
N PHE A 325 35.99 8.77 9.60
CA PHE A 325 35.32 8.46 8.33
C PHE A 325 33.96 7.76 8.45
N GLY A 326 33.46 7.54 9.67
CA GLY A 326 32.14 7.03 10.04
C GLY A 326 31.44 6.16 9.00
N GLU A 327 31.60 4.84 9.11
CA GLU A 327 30.75 3.90 8.37
C GLU A 327 29.30 4.07 8.82
N VAL A 328 28.39 4.12 7.85
CA VAL A 328 26.96 4.27 8.08
C VAL A 328 26.22 3.08 7.50
N GLU A 329 25.07 2.78 8.08
CA GLU A 329 24.08 1.83 7.56
C GLU A 329 22.82 2.57 7.13
N LEU A 330 22.23 2.13 6.03
CA LEU A 330 20.94 2.63 5.56
C LEU A 330 19.83 1.64 5.91
N ILE A 331 18.70 2.18 6.35
CA ILE A 331 17.49 1.41 6.67
C ILE A 331 16.29 2.06 5.95
N PRO A 332 15.64 1.37 5.00
CA PRO A 332 14.46 1.90 4.33
C PRO A 332 13.24 1.83 5.25
N ILE A 333 12.48 2.92 5.30
CA ILE A 333 11.20 3.00 6.02
C ILE A 333 10.11 3.57 5.11
N ASP A 334 8.88 3.63 5.60
CA ASP A 334 7.75 4.30 4.94
C ASP A 334 7.44 3.80 3.52
N HIS A 335 6.97 2.57 3.43
CA HIS A 335 6.61 1.88 2.18
C HIS A 335 5.11 2.00 1.85
N GLY A 336 4.38 2.94 2.50
CA GLY A 336 2.93 3.07 2.36
C GLY A 336 2.43 3.34 0.92
N LEU A 337 3.31 3.84 0.04
CA LEU A 337 3.00 4.18 -1.36
C LEU A 337 3.68 3.24 -2.38
N CYS A 338 3.89 1.98 -2.01
CA CYS A 338 4.34 0.92 -2.93
C CYS A 338 3.16 0.08 -3.48
N LEU A 339 3.45 -0.78 -4.46
CA LEU A 339 2.53 -1.75 -5.08
C LEU A 339 1.26 -1.12 -5.71
N PRO A 340 1.37 -0.05 -6.51
CA PRO A 340 0.20 0.61 -7.08
C PRO A 340 -0.63 -0.35 -7.97
N GLU A 341 -1.93 -0.09 -8.14
CA GLU A 341 -2.78 -0.92 -9.04
C GLU A 341 -2.54 -0.65 -10.54
N CYS A 342 -1.83 0.43 -10.87
CA CYS A 342 -1.46 0.76 -12.24
C CYS A 342 -0.08 1.39 -12.26
N LEU A 343 0.61 1.32 -13.41
CA LEU A 343 1.88 2.03 -13.53
C LEU A 343 1.61 3.54 -13.53
N GLU A 344 2.39 4.22 -12.71
CA GLU A 344 2.48 5.67 -12.62
C GLU A 344 3.96 6.05 -12.56
N ASP A 345 4.27 7.34 -12.49
CA ASP A 345 5.65 7.79 -12.37
C ASP A 345 6.18 7.50 -10.95
N PRO A 346 7.16 6.58 -10.78
CA PRO A 346 7.78 6.36 -9.49
C PRO A 346 8.75 7.49 -9.16
N TYR A 347 9.03 7.68 -7.87
CA TYR A 347 10.08 8.58 -7.43
C TYR A 347 11.16 7.80 -6.69
N PHE A 348 12.37 7.80 -7.25
CA PHE A 348 13.54 7.11 -6.72
C PHE A 348 14.70 8.10 -6.54
N GLU A 349 14.88 8.59 -5.32
CA GLU A 349 15.98 9.49 -4.97
C GLU A 349 17.36 8.89 -5.31
N TRP A 350 17.52 7.59 -5.06
CA TRP A 350 18.80 6.89 -5.24
C TRP A 350 19.27 6.86 -6.70
N ILE A 351 18.43 7.13 -7.70
CA ILE A 351 18.87 7.24 -9.12
C ILE A 351 19.93 8.33 -9.27
N HIS A 352 19.83 9.38 -8.45
CA HIS A 352 20.74 10.53 -8.50
C HIS A 352 22.02 10.32 -7.71
N TRP A 353 22.15 9.19 -7.02
CA TRP A 353 23.33 8.89 -6.21
C TRP A 353 24.38 8.15 -7.03
N PRO A 354 25.67 8.50 -6.93
CA PRO A 354 26.74 7.85 -7.69
C PRO A 354 26.76 6.33 -7.54
N GLN A 355 26.38 5.83 -6.36
CA GLN A 355 26.29 4.43 -6.01
C GLN A 355 25.39 3.65 -6.98
N ALA A 356 24.23 4.20 -7.35
CA ALA A 356 23.31 3.51 -8.26
C ALA A 356 23.87 3.33 -9.68
N SER A 357 24.90 4.10 -10.05
CA SER A 357 25.59 3.94 -11.34
C SER A 357 26.67 2.85 -11.33
N ILE A 358 26.95 2.24 -10.17
CA ILE A 358 27.92 1.15 -10.01
C ILE A 358 27.24 -0.18 -10.39
N PRO A 359 27.94 -1.12 -11.07
CA PRO A 359 27.40 -2.44 -11.34
C PRO A 359 27.03 -3.19 -10.06
N PHE A 360 26.01 -4.04 -10.14
CA PHE A 360 25.68 -4.95 -9.04
C PHE A 360 26.84 -5.89 -8.70
N SER A 361 27.00 -6.19 -7.42
CA SER A 361 27.91 -7.22 -6.94
C SER A 361 27.37 -8.63 -7.24
N GLU A 362 28.23 -9.65 -7.16
CA GLU A 362 27.82 -11.04 -7.33
C GLU A 362 26.74 -11.47 -6.32
N ASN A 363 26.84 -10.98 -5.08
CA ASN A 363 25.85 -11.25 -4.03
C ASN A 363 24.47 -10.65 -4.37
N GLU A 364 24.45 -9.43 -4.91
CA GLU A 364 23.21 -8.77 -5.34
C GLU A 364 22.59 -9.46 -6.55
N LEU A 365 23.41 -9.87 -7.52
CA LEU A 365 22.95 -10.61 -8.70
C LEU A 365 22.38 -11.98 -8.33
N GLU A 366 23.02 -12.72 -7.42
CA GLU A 366 22.49 -14.00 -6.95
C GLU A 366 21.17 -13.81 -6.18
N TYR A 367 21.08 -12.80 -5.31
CA TYR A 367 19.83 -12.45 -4.65
C TYR A 367 18.71 -12.13 -5.65
N ILE A 368 18.97 -11.28 -6.66
CA ILE A 368 17.98 -10.95 -7.70
C ILE A 368 17.52 -12.21 -8.45
N LYS A 369 18.46 -13.11 -8.76
CA LYS A 369 18.20 -14.33 -9.50
C LYS A 369 17.30 -15.30 -8.73
N THR A 370 17.41 -15.38 -7.41
CA THR A 370 16.60 -16.28 -6.57
C THR A 370 15.15 -15.82 -6.36
N LEU A 371 14.84 -14.54 -6.61
CA LEU A 371 13.48 -14.00 -6.45
C LEU A 371 12.46 -14.73 -7.34
N ASP A 372 11.31 -15.11 -6.77
CA ASP A 372 10.20 -15.76 -7.48
C ASP A 372 8.89 -15.02 -7.27
N ALA A 373 8.51 -14.24 -8.29
CA ALA A 373 7.26 -13.48 -8.31
C ALA A 373 6.00 -14.33 -8.08
N ASN A 374 5.98 -15.59 -8.50
CA ASN A 374 4.81 -16.46 -8.31
C ASN A 374 4.68 -16.93 -6.87
N LEU A 375 5.80 -17.22 -6.21
CA LEU A 375 5.80 -17.53 -4.78
C LEU A 375 5.42 -16.31 -3.95
N ASP A 376 5.97 -15.14 -4.29
CA ASP A 376 5.61 -13.86 -3.67
C ASP A 376 4.11 -13.56 -3.82
N ALA A 377 3.57 -13.71 -5.03
CA ALA A 377 2.16 -13.51 -5.31
C ALA A 377 1.26 -14.47 -4.53
N LYS A 378 1.66 -15.74 -4.36
CA LYS A 378 0.93 -16.71 -3.54
C LYS A 378 0.98 -16.34 -2.06
N MET A 379 2.14 -15.91 -1.58
CA MET A 379 2.34 -15.46 -0.20
C MET A 379 1.47 -14.22 0.09
N LEU A 380 1.49 -13.19 -0.76
CA LEU A 380 0.66 -11.99 -0.54
C LEU A 380 -0.83 -12.30 -0.56
N ARG A 381 -1.32 -13.13 -1.48
CA ARG A 381 -2.73 -13.57 -1.46
C ARG A 381 -3.10 -14.31 -0.17
N LYS A 382 -2.13 -15.00 0.44
CA LYS A 382 -2.33 -15.76 1.68
C LYS A 382 -2.32 -14.87 2.91
N GLU A 383 -1.33 -13.99 3.02
CA GLU A 383 -1.04 -13.17 4.20
C GLU A 383 -1.76 -11.82 4.19
N LEU A 384 -1.90 -11.21 3.01
CA LEU A 384 -2.48 -9.88 2.81
C LEU A 384 -3.57 -9.91 1.72
N PRO A 385 -4.68 -10.64 1.95
CA PRO A 385 -5.74 -10.82 0.95
C PRO A 385 -6.51 -9.54 0.61
N MET A 386 -6.29 -8.44 1.35
CA MET A 386 -6.79 -7.12 1.03
C MET A 386 -6.01 -6.44 -0.11
N ILE A 387 -4.79 -6.90 -0.42
CA ILE A 387 -4.02 -6.44 -1.57
C ILE A 387 -4.68 -6.98 -2.84
N ARG A 388 -5.01 -6.06 -3.73
CA ARG A 388 -5.79 -6.32 -4.93
C ARG A 388 -4.93 -6.96 -6.02
N GLU A 389 -5.54 -7.75 -6.88
CA GLU A 389 -4.78 -8.56 -7.87
C GLU A 389 -3.95 -7.69 -8.81
N ALA A 390 -4.43 -6.50 -9.16
CA ALA A 390 -3.68 -5.56 -9.98
C ALA A 390 -2.32 -5.15 -9.36
N CYS A 391 -2.27 -4.97 -8.03
CA CYS A 391 -1.04 -4.69 -7.30
C CYS A 391 -0.05 -5.87 -7.38
N ILE A 392 -0.57 -7.10 -7.27
CA ILE A 392 0.22 -8.34 -7.37
C ILE A 392 0.75 -8.55 -8.80
N ARG A 393 -0.03 -8.16 -9.80
CA ARG A 393 0.39 -8.14 -11.21
C ARG A 393 1.53 -7.14 -11.44
N VAL A 394 1.46 -5.95 -10.85
CA VAL A 394 2.57 -4.97 -10.88
C VAL A 394 3.83 -5.53 -10.23
N LEU A 395 3.74 -6.17 -9.05
CA LEU A 395 4.89 -6.85 -8.43
C LEU A 395 5.50 -7.90 -9.35
N THR A 396 4.66 -8.71 -9.99
CA THR A 396 5.10 -9.78 -10.90
C THR A 396 5.84 -9.22 -12.10
N LEU A 397 5.28 -8.19 -12.71
CA LEU A 397 5.86 -7.46 -13.82
C LEU A 397 7.23 -6.88 -13.45
N CYS A 398 7.31 -6.13 -12.34
CA CYS A 398 8.52 -5.43 -11.93
C CYS A 398 9.62 -6.39 -11.48
N THR A 399 9.27 -7.50 -10.82
CA THR A 399 10.22 -8.56 -10.49
C THR A 399 10.77 -9.22 -11.76
N SER A 400 9.93 -9.51 -12.75
CA SER A 400 10.41 -10.04 -14.04
C SER A 400 11.33 -9.04 -14.75
N PHE A 401 10.96 -7.76 -14.78
CA PHE A 401 11.78 -6.71 -15.38
C PHE A 401 13.15 -6.57 -14.73
N LEU A 402 13.19 -6.53 -13.39
CA LEU A 402 14.44 -6.46 -12.62
C LEU A 402 15.37 -7.61 -12.94
N LYS A 403 14.85 -8.85 -12.98
CA LYS A 403 15.66 -10.04 -13.24
C LYS A 403 16.30 -10.00 -14.62
N GLU A 404 15.52 -9.66 -15.65
CA GLU A 404 16.04 -9.54 -17.02
C GLU A 404 17.06 -8.42 -17.16
N ALA A 405 16.78 -7.24 -16.57
CA ALA A 405 17.68 -6.11 -16.61
C ALA A 405 19.01 -6.36 -15.88
N ALA A 406 18.96 -6.98 -14.70
CA ALA A 406 20.15 -7.35 -13.95
C ALA A 406 20.96 -8.44 -14.66
N ALA A 407 20.31 -9.46 -15.23
CA ALA A 407 20.97 -10.50 -16.01
C ALA A 407 21.67 -9.96 -17.26
N PHE A 408 21.12 -8.91 -17.88
CA PHE A 408 21.75 -8.20 -19.01
C PHE A 408 22.90 -7.28 -18.58
N GLY A 409 23.07 -7.03 -17.26
CA GLY A 409 24.11 -6.18 -16.71
C GLY A 409 23.77 -4.69 -16.71
N LEU A 410 22.49 -4.32 -16.60
CA LEU A 410 22.12 -2.94 -16.24
C LEU A 410 22.47 -2.66 -14.78
N CYS A 411 22.96 -1.45 -14.49
CA CYS A 411 23.09 -0.98 -13.11
C CYS A 411 21.76 -0.41 -12.59
N LEU A 412 21.68 -0.18 -11.28
CA LEU A 412 20.47 0.25 -10.61
C LEU A 412 19.91 1.58 -11.20
N ALA A 413 20.77 2.56 -11.49
CA ALA A 413 20.37 3.83 -12.11
C ALA A 413 19.83 3.65 -13.54
N GLU A 414 20.38 2.71 -14.32
CA GLU A 414 19.87 2.39 -15.65
C GLU A 414 18.45 1.79 -15.56
N ILE A 415 18.23 0.89 -14.61
CA ILE A 415 16.91 0.26 -14.33
C ILE A 415 15.90 1.30 -13.87
N GLY A 416 16.22 2.07 -12.83
CA GLY A 416 15.33 3.10 -12.31
C GLY A 416 15.00 4.17 -13.36
N GLY A 417 15.97 4.51 -14.22
CA GLY A 417 15.77 5.44 -15.32
C GLY A 417 14.84 4.92 -16.43
N MET A 418 14.75 3.60 -16.64
CA MET A 418 13.75 3.02 -17.56
C MET A 418 12.34 3.01 -16.96
N MET A 419 12.22 3.03 -15.62
CA MET A 419 10.93 3.03 -14.91
C MET A 419 10.36 4.43 -14.72
N SER A 420 11.22 5.44 -14.62
CA SER A 420 10.86 6.84 -14.35
C SER A 420 10.60 7.61 -15.65
N ARG A 421 9.65 8.56 -15.64
CA ARG A 421 9.35 9.39 -16.80
C ARG A 421 10.39 10.51 -16.95
N GLU A 422 10.74 10.87 -18.18
CA GLU A 422 11.56 12.05 -18.44
C GLU A 422 10.72 13.32 -18.26
N PHE A 423 11.14 14.23 -17.36
CA PHE A 423 10.46 15.51 -17.19
C PHE A 423 10.72 16.42 -18.40
N ARG A 424 9.72 16.55 -19.28
CA ARG A 424 9.71 17.55 -20.36
C ARG A 424 8.63 18.59 -20.07
N PHE A 425 8.99 19.86 -20.18
CA PHE A 425 8.31 21.04 -19.64
C PHE A 425 6.80 21.20 -19.89
N ASN A 426 6.12 20.37 -20.69
CA ASN A 426 4.67 20.47 -20.92
C ASN A 426 3.92 19.16 -21.29
N ASP A 427 4.59 18.04 -21.60
CA ASP A 427 3.93 16.76 -21.92
C ASP A 427 4.59 15.64 -21.11
N GLN A 428 3.80 14.90 -20.31
CA GLN A 428 4.29 13.68 -19.67
C GLN A 428 4.34 12.57 -20.73
N GLU A 429 5.55 12.14 -21.09
CA GLU A 429 5.74 10.94 -21.90
C GLU A 429 5.77 9.70 -21.00
N PRO A 430 5.28 8.54 -21.47
CA PRO A 430 5.41 7.28 -20.73
C PRO A 430 6.89 6.92 -20.55
N SER A 431 7.22 6.25 -19.45
CA SER A 431 8.56 5.68 -19.25
C SER A 431 8.84 4.54 -20.23
N GLU A 432 10.10 4.13 -20.39
CA GLU A 432 10.46 3.00 -21.25
C GLU A 432 9.72 1.72 -20.82
N LEU A 433 9.59 1.49 -19.50
CA LEU A 433 8.80 0.37 -18.97
C LEU A 433 7.32 0.47 -19.37
N GLU A 434 6.71 1.66 -19.26
CA GLU A 434 5.33 1.89 -19.68
C GLU A 434 5.16 1.66 -21.19
N VAL A 435 6.10 2.09 -22.03
CA VAL A 435 6.09 1.85 -23.48
C VAL A 435 6.12 0.36 -23.81
N ILE A 436 6.98 -0.43 -23.15
CA ILE A 436 7.04 -1.88 -23.32
C ILE A 436 5.68 -2.50 -22.98
N CYS A 437 5.06 -2.07 -21.87
CA CYS A 437 3.75 -2.57 -21.46
C CYS A 437 2.64 -2.19 -22.45
N LEU A 438 2.64 -0.95 -22.96
CA LEU A 438 1.66 -0.51 -23.96
C LEU A 438 1.75 -1.34 -25.24
N GLU A 439 2.95 -1.66 -25.72
CA GLU A 439 3.12 -2.49 -26.91
C GLU A 439 2.73 -3.95 -26.65
N ALA A 440 3.05 -4.51 -25.48
CA ALA A 440 2.59 -5.83 -25.09
C ALA A 440 1.05 -5.90 -25.03
N MET A 441 0.39 -4.89 -24.44
CA MET A 441 -1.08 -4.78 -24.40
C MET A 441 -1.68 -4.74 -25.80
N LYS A 442 -1.09 -3.93 -26.69
CA LYS A 442 -1.55 -3.81 -28.08
C LYS A 442 -1.44 -5.14 -28.83
N GLN A 443 -0.40 -5.95 -28.59
CA GLN A 443 -0.29 -7.28 -29.21
C GLN A 443 -1.36 -8.25 -28.69
N VAL A 444 -1.66 -8.22 -27.39
CA VAL A 444 -2.74 -9.04 -26.79
C VAL A 444 -4.10 -8.67 -27.40
N MET A 445 -4.41 -7.37 -27.52
CA MET A 445 -5.66 -6.87 -28.09
C MET A 445 -5.72 -7.07 -29.62
N GLY A 446 -4.60 -6.94 -30.34
CA GLY A 446 -4.54 -7.15 -31.78
C GLY A 446 -4.76 -8.61 -32.21
N LEU A 447 -4.65 -9.56 -31.28
CA LEU A 447 -4.97 -10.97 -31.51
C LEU A 447 -6.47 -11.27 -31.38
N SER A 448 -7.27 -10.45 -30.68
CA SER A 448 -8.72 -10.66 -30.57
C SER A 448 -9.51 -10.29 -31.83
N ASP A 449 -8.98 -9.39 -32.67
CA ASP A 449 -9.65 -8.93 -33.91
C ASP A 449 -9.41 -9.87 -35.12
N SER A 450 -8.71 -10.99 -34.94
CA SER A 450 -8.37 -11.92 -36.04
C SER A 450 -9.37 -13.08 -36.24
N LYS A 451 -10.57 -12.99 -35.66
CA LYS A 451 -11.65 -14.00 -35.81
C LYS A 451 -12.80 -13.63 -36.76
N GLU A 452 -12.63 -12.64 -37.63
CA GLU A 452 -13.51 -12.46 -38.79
C GLU A 452 -12.70 -12.40 -40.09
N GLN A 453 -12.38 -13.57 -40.64
CA GLN A 453 -12.06 -13.69 -42.05
C GLN A 453 -12.51 -15.04 -42.60
N SER A 454 -13.78 -15.08 -43.01
CA SER A 454 -14.22 -15.87 -44.15
C SER A 454 -15.23 -15.02 -44.91
N ASP A 455 -14.75 -14.33 -45.95
CA ASP A 455 -15.32 -14.49 -47.28
C ASP A 455 -14.44 -13.75 -48.30
N GLU A 456 -13.74 -14.58 -49.06
CA GLU A 456 -12.92 -14.24 -50.21
C GLU A 456 -13.84 -14.01 -51.42
N LYS A 457 -13.70 -12.87 -52.11
CA LYS A 457 -13.83 -12.76 -53.58
C LYS A 457 -13.43 -11.39 -54.15
N ASP A 458 -12.37 -11.44 -54.96
CA ASP A 458 -12.11 -10.72 -56.22
C ASP A 458 -12.38 -9.20 -56.32
N SER A 459 -11.35 -8.38 -56.61
CA SER A 459 -10.74 -8.28 -57.95
C SER A 459 -9.63 -7.19 -58.03
N LYS A 460 -8.83 -7.31 -59.09
CA LYS A 460 -7.51 -6.75 -59.43
C LYS A 460 -7.32 -5.22 -59.53
N PHE A 461 -6.02 -4.86 -59.45
CA PHE A 461 -5.22 -3.86 -60.22
C PHE A 461 -4.66 -2.61 -59.48
N GLY A 462 -3.32 -2.50 -59.45
CA GLY A 462 -2.60 -1.26 -59.81
C GLY A 462 -1.69 -0.58 -58.77
N LYS A 463 -0.37 -0.79 -58.92
CA LYS A 463 0.79 0.15 -58.74
C LYS A 463 0.92 1.07 -57.49
N SER A 464 2.06 0.96 -56.80
CA SER A 464 2.74 1.93 -55.90
C SER A 464 2.88 3.36 -56.48
N PRO A 465 3.14 4.45 -55.69
CA PRO A 465 4.06 4.50 -54.53
C PRO A 465 3.71 5.41 -53.31
N MET A 466 4.59 5.32 -52.30
CA MET A 466 4.75 6.10 -51.04
C MET A 466 4.04 7.46 -50.90
N VAL A 467 3.35 7.67 -49.77
CA VAL A 467 3.28 8.96 -49.04
C VAL A 467 3.09 8.72 -47.53
N ASN A 468 3.84 9.48 -46.73
CA ASN A 468 3.74 9.67 -45.29
C ASN A 468 2.31 9.98 -44.82
N HIS A 469 1.86 9.37 -43.71
CA HIS A 469 0.99 10.08 -42.78
C HIS A 469 1.05 9.54 -41.35
N THR A 470 1.72 10.33 -40.49
CA THR A 470 1.39 10.51 -39.09
C THR A 470 -0.07 10.99 -39.00
N ARG A 471 -0.93 10.25 -38.31
CA ARG A 471 -2.24 10.78 -37.90
C ARG A 471 -2.53 10.37 -36.46
N ALA A 472 -2.19 11.30 -35.57
CA ALA A 472 -2.66 11.32 -34.19
C ALA A 472 -4.20 11.36 -34.18
N LEU A 473 -4.80 10.41 -33.46
CA LEU A 473 -6.24 10.40 -33.19
C LEU A 473 -6.50 11.27 -31.97
N SER A 474 -6.92 12.51 -32.22
CA SER A 474 -7.38 13.47 -31.20
C SER A 474 -8.76 13.07 -30.70
N TYR A 475 -8.88 12.67 -29.43
CA TYR A 475 -10.15 12.61 -28.71
C TYR A 475 -10.58 14.03 -28.31
N LYS A 476 -11.68 14.54 -28.88
CA LYS A 476 -12.30 15.80 -28.48
C LYS A 476 -13.19 15.58 -27.25
N GLN A 477 -12.84 16.19 -26.13
CA GLN A 477 -13.71 16.36 -24.97
C GLN A 477 -14.50 17.68 -25.13
N GLN A 478 -15.82 17.59 -25.12
CA GLN A 478 -16.70 18.77 -25.18
C GLN A 478 -16.73 19.46 -23.80
N VAL A 479 -16.33 20.73 -23.75
CA VAL A 479 -16.49 21.60 -22.58
C VAL A 479 -17.44 22.74 -22.94
N GLY A 480 -18.53 22.84 -22.17
CA GLY A 480 -19.57 23.87 -22.31
C GLY A 480 -19.07 25.27 -21.96
N SER A 481 -19.57 26.25 -22.70
CA SER A 481 -19.18 27.66 -22.67
C SER A 481 -19.81 28.43 -21.51
N GLY A 482 -18.97 28.89 -20.58
CA GLY A 482 -19.32 29.87 -19.54
C GLY A 482 -18.76 31.27 -19.86
N LYS A 483 -19.62 32.29 -19.82
CA LYS A 483 -19.34 33.70 -20.19
C LYS A 483 -18.36 34.39 -19.22
N LYS A 484 -17.43 35.20 -19.76
CA LYS A 484 -16.54 36.11 -19.04
C LYS A 484 -17.20 37.47 -18.79
N CYS A 485 -16.99 38.03 -17.59
CA CYS A 485 -17.08 39.48 -17.31
C CYS A 485 -15.73 39.99 -16.78
N ARG A 486 -15.31 41.18 -17.24
CA ARG A 486 -14.05 41.88 -16.88
C ARG A 486 -14.29 42.88 -15.74
N GLY A 487 -13.24 43.19 -14.96
CA GLY A 487 -13.18 44.41 -14.14
C GLY A 487 -11.96 44.54 -13.20
N ASN A 488 -10.98 45.32 -13.65
CA ASN A 488 -10.01 46.24 -13.00
C ASN A 488 -9.44 46.01 -11.58
N GLY A 489 -8.12 46.26 -11.44
CA GLY A 489 -7.33 46.04 -10.22
C GLY A 489 -6.93 47.26 -9.39
N LEU A 490 -6.01 47.05 -8.43
CA LEU A 490 -5.07 48.03 -7.83
C LEU A 490 -4.02 47.30 -6.94
N VAL A 491 -2.99 48.02 -6.49
CA VAL A 491 -1.59 47.58 -6.26
C VAL A 491 -1.15 47.55 -4.76
N LYS A 492 -0.23 46.62 -4.43
CA LYS A 492 0.81 46.53 -3.34
C LYS A 492 0.45 46.48 -1.83
N ALA A 493 1.00 45.46 -1.14
CA ALA A 493 2.02 45.61 -0.08
C ALA A 493 2.64 44.24 0.32
N CYS A 494 3.97 44.19 0.53
CA CYS A 494 4.75 43.03 0.95
C CYS A 494 4.60 42.72 2.45
N ALA A 495 4.48 41.44 2.82
CA ALA A 495 4.88 40.91 4.12
C ALA A 495 5.30 39.44 3.93
N ASN A 496 6.56 39.14 4.27
CA ASN A 496 7.11 37.79 4.25
C ASN A 496 6.38 36.90 5.26
N GLY A 497 5.72 35.86 4.77
CA GLY A 497 5.12 34.80 5.57
C GLY A 497 4.85 33.62 4.66
N VAL A 498 5.41 32.46 4.99
CA VAL A 498 5.19 31.18 4.32
C VAL A 498 3.70 30.84 4.38
N ARG A 499 2.97 31.19 3.32
CA ARG A 499 1.62 30.72 3.02
C ARG A 499 1.61 30.30 1.57
N SER A 500 1.62 29.00 1.32
CA SER A 500 1.20 28.41 0.05
C SER A 500 0.21 27.30 0.40
N SER A 501 -1.09 27.62 0.45
CA SER A 501 -2.03 27.50 -0.66
C SER A 501 -2.21 26.04 -1.11
N ALA A 502 -2.97 25.29 -0.31
CA ALA A 502 -3.55 23.99 -0.67
C ALA A 502 -4.70 24.13 -1.69
N LYS A 503 -4.47 24.89 -2.78
CA LYS A 503 -5.36 25.06 -3.93
C LYS A 503 -4.56 25.37 -5.20
N GLU A 504 -3.55 24.56 -5.49
CA GLU A 504 -3.16 24.30 -6.87
C GLU A 504 -3.54 22.85 -7.16
N SER A 505 -4.55 22.66 -8.00
CA SER A 505 -4.82 21.36 -8.60
C SER A 505 -3.67 21.06 -9.56
N VAL A 506 -2.59 20.47 -9.04
CA VAL A 506 -1.65 19.72 -9.88
C VAL A 506 -2.51 18.72 -10.65
N GLY A 507 -2.49 18.81 -11.99
CA GLY A 507 -3.21 17.88 -12.84
C GLY A 507 -2.85 16.45 -12.43
N ALA A 508 -3.84 15.58 -12.27
CA ALA A 508 -3.60 14.22 -11.82
C ALA A 508 -2.59 13.53 -12.76
N PRO A 509 -1.58 12.81 -12.22
CA PRO A 509 -0.67 12.04 -13.06
C PRO A 509 -1.49 11.04 -13.88
N THR A 510 -1.32 11.07 -15.20
CA THR A 510 -2.01 10.15 -16.10
C THR A 510 -1.31 8.79 -16.00
N SER A 511 -2.03 7.75 -15.60
CA SER A 511 -1.55 6.37 -15.76
C SER A 511 -1.78 5.92 -17.20
N PHE A 512 -0.73 5.46 -17.86
CA PHE A 512 -0.80 4.95 -19.23
C PHE A 512 -1.16 3.46 -19.28
N VAL A 513 -0.83 2.70 -18.24
CA VAL A 513 -0.89 1.24 -18.23
C VAL A 513 -1.75 0.77 -17.05
N LYS A 514 -2.91 0.19 -17.38
CA LYS A 514 -3.82 -0.44 -16.41
C LYS A 514 -3.88 -1.95 -16.65
N VAL A 515 -3.37 -2.72 -15.70
CA VAL A 515 -3.37 -4.20 -15.74
C VAL A 515 -4.59 -4.81 -15.04
N THR A 516 -5.49 -3.97 -14.49
CA THR A 516 -6.69 -4.38 -13.75
C THR A 516 -7.70 -5.12 -14.61
N ASP A 517 -7.80 -4.77 -15.90
CA ASP A 517 -8.94 -5.15 -16.74
C ASP A 517 -8.73 -6.50 -17.45
N MET A 518 -7.55 -7.11 -17.32
CA MET A 518 -7.22 -8.38 -17.97
C MET A 518 -7.77 -9.58 -17.19
N ASN A 519 -8.38 -10.54 -17.89
CA ASN A 519 -8.62 -11.86 -17.34
C ASN A 519 -7.30 -12.66 -17.20
N GLU A 520 -7.35 -13.86 -16.60
CA GLU A 520 -6.14 -14.65 -16.34
C GLU A 520 -5.40 -15.12 -17.61
N ASP A 521 -6.12 -15.42 -18.69
CA ASP A 521 -5.51 -15.84 -19.95
C ASP A 521 -4.87 -14.65 -20.67
N GLU A 522 -5.55 -13.49 -20.68
CA GLU A 522 -5.01 -12.23 -21.18
C GLU A 522 -3.77 -11.81 -20.42
N TRP A 523 -3.78 -11.93 -19.08
CA TRP A 523 -2.63 -11.62 -18.24
C TRP A 523 -1.42 -12.49 -18.54
N ARG A 524 -1.62 -13.82 -18.71
CA ARG A 524 -0.55 -14.74 -19.09
C ARG A 524 0.04 -14.40 -20.45
N LEU A 525 -0.81 -14.11 -21.44
CA LEU A 525 -0.35 -13.73 -22.77
C LEU A 525 0.38 -12.38 -22.75
N PHE A 526 -0.12 -11.41 -21.97
CA PHE A 526 0.53 -10.13 -21.76
C PHE A 526 1.94 -10.30 -21.19
N LEU A 527 2.12 -11.13 -20.15
CA LEU A 527 3.44 -11.39 -19.56
C LEU A 527 4.41 -12.01 -20.56
N LEU A 528 3.95 -12.95 -21.41
CA LEU A 528 4.77 -13.53 -22.46
C LEU A 528 5.23 -12.46 -23.47
N LYS A 529 4.31 -11.59 -23.92
CA LYS A 529 4.65 -10.49 -24.84
C LYS A 529 5.55 -9.44 -24.21
N PHE A 530 5.33 -9.14 -22.94
CA PHE A 530 6.21 -8.29 -22.17
C PHE A 530 7.64 -8.85 -22.15
N GLN A 531 7.81 -10.13 -21.79
CA GLN A 531 9.14 -10.78 -21.76
C GLN A 531 9.84 -10.79 -23.13
N GLU A 532 9.11 -11.01 -24.22
CA GLU A 532 9.65 -10.92 -25.59
C GLU A 532 10.19 -9.52 -25.93
N LEU A 533 9.56 -8.46 -25.41
CA LEU A 533 9.89 -7.06 -25.71
C LEU A 533 10.95 -6.46 -24.77
N VAL A 534 11.09 -6.98 -23.55
CA VAL A 534 12.01 -6.47 -22.52
C VAL A 534 13.47 -6.57 -22.98
N GLY A 535 13.89 -7.72 -23.50
CA GLY A 535 15.28 -7.93 -23.95
C GLY A 535 15.77 -6.92 -25.00
N PRO A 536 15.05 -6.73 -26.12
CA PRO A 536 15.37 -5.70 -27.11
C PRO A 536 15.42 -4.28 -26.54
N ALA A 537 14.49 -3.92 -25.64
CA ALA A 537 14.46 -2.60 -25.02
C ALA A 537 15.68 -2.36 -24.12
N ILE A 538 16.04 -3.34 -23.28
CA ILE A 538 17.25 -3.28 -22.45
C ILE A 538 18.52 -3.17 -23.30
N ALA A 539 18.61 -3.93 -24.40
CA ALA A 539 19.75 -3.84 -25.31
C ALA A 539 19.88 -2.45 -25.94
N ALA A 540 18.75 -1.86 -26.37
CA ALA A 540 18.72 -0.50 -26.90
C ALA A 540 19.16 0.55 -25.86
N ARG A 541 18.70 0.41 -24.60
CA ARG A 541 19.12 1.25 -23.47
C ARG A 541 20.63 1.18 -23.26
N LYS A 542 21.21 -0.02 -23.20
CA LYS A 542 22.64 -0.22 -22.99
C LYS A 542 23.48 0.46 -24.08
N ILE A 543 23.09 0.30 -25.34
CA ILE A 543 23.77 0.94 -26.48
C ILE A 543 23.70 2.47 -26.38
N SER A 544 22.53 3.01 -26.02
CA SER A 544 22.34 4.45 -25.81
C SER A 544 23.25 5.00 -24.71
N CYS A 545 23.32 4.32 -23.55
CA CYS A 545 24.17 4.70 -22.44
C CYS A 545 25.67 4.65 -22.79
N ILE A 546 26.12 3.63 -23.53
CA ILE A 546 27.50 3.54 -24.03
C ILE A 546 27.81 4.70 -24.98
N ASN A 547 26.90 5.02 -25.90
CA ASN A 547 27.07 6.13 -26.84
C ASN A 547 27.14 7.49 -26.13
N MET A 548 26.36 7.69 -25.06
CA MET A 548 26.45 8.92 -24.25
C MET A 548 27.77 9.01 -23.48
N ARG A 549 28.30 7.90 -22.95
CA ARG A 549 29.61 7.87 -22.28
C ARG A 549 30.77 8.11 -23.26
N ASN A 550 30.66 7.61 -24.50
CA ASN A 550 31.68 7.77 -25.54
C ASN A 550 31.64 9.13 -26.24
N ASN A 551 30.54 9.88 -26.12
CA ASN A 551 30.42 11.26 -26.57
C ASN A 551 30.07 12.18 -25.39
N PRO A 552 31.04 12.47 -24.49
CA PRO A 552 30.82 13.48 -23.47
C PRO A 552 30.52 14.79 -24.18
N ARG A 553 29.32 15.35 -23.96
CA ARG A 553 29.04 16.74 -24.32
C ARG A 553 30.02 17.58 -23.51
N LEU A 554 31.13 17.99 -24.13
CA LEU A 554 32.04 19.01 -23.61
C LEU A 554 31.17 20.22 -23.26
N GLY A 555 30.95 20.42 -21.96
CA GLY A 555 30.20 21.55 -21.47
C GLY A 555 30.91 22.83 -21.87
N SER A 556 30.33 23.59 -22.78
CA SER A 556 30.75 24.95 -23.12
C SER A 556 30.29 25.94 -22.04
N SER A 557 30.65 25.69 -20.79
CA SER A 557 30.29 26.56 -19.67
C SER A 557 31.41 26.60 -18.65
N CYS A 558 32.47 27.35 -19.01
CA CYS A 558 33.27 28.20 -18.13
C CYS A 558 34.30 28.93 -19.02
N GLN A 559 33.88 30.04 -19.63
CA GLN A 559 34.81 31.14 -19.91
C GLN A 559 34.53 32.18 -18.83
N PHE A 560 35.53 32.41 -17.98
CA PHE A 560 35.54 33.40 -16.91
C PHE A 560 35.54 34.82 -17.46
#